data_AF-A0A0U4N913-F1
#
_entry.id   AF-A0A0U4N913-F1
#
_cell.length_a   1.000
_cell.length_b   1.000
_cell.length_c   1.000
_cell.angle_alpha   90.00
_cell.angle_beta   90.00
_cell.angle_gamma   90.00
#
_symmetry.space_group_name_H-M   'P 1'
#
loop_
_entity.id
_entity.type
_entity.pdbx_description
1 polymer ?
#
loop_
_entity_poly.entity_id
_entity_poly.type
_entity_poly.pdbx_seq_one_letter_code
_entity_poly.pdbx_strand_id
1 'polypeptide(L)'
;MPTLPPSQKLLRVFATTEHFGVVADTPFGCGYRLQGLEVAVSFFGHHVYFASGDAVLVLTETGTCKLERPDAVDNLYLLQLIDSVDLRYNP
;
A
#
# COMPACT_ATOMS: atom_id res chain seq x y z
N MET A 1 16.70 -10.16 0.15
CA MET A 1 15.24 -9.94 0.20
C MET A 1 15.00 -8.48 0.53
N PRO A 2 14.09 -7.78 -0.17
CA PRO A 2 13.78 -6.40 0.16
C PRO A 2 13.17 -6.30 1.56
N THR A 3 13.61 -5.31 2.35
CA THR A 3 13.09 -5.07 3.69
C THR A 3 11.68 -4.49 3.58
N LEU A 4 10.73 -5.08 4.31
CA LEU A 4 9.35 -4.58 4.30
C LEU A 4 9.24 -3.30 5.15
N PRO A 5 8.38 -2.34 4.75
CA PRO A 5 8.14 -1.12 5.50
C PRO A 5 7.56 -1.43 6.90
N PRO A 6 7.87 -0.64 7.93
CA PRO A 6 7.21 -0.76 9.22
C PRO A 6 5.72 -0.38 9.09
N SER A 7 4.87 -1.01 9.89
CA SER A 7 3.41 -0.79 9.87
C SER A 7 3.02 0.67 10.05
N GLN A 8 3.74 1.41 10.90
CA GLN A 8 3.50 2.85 11.09
C GLN A 8 3.68 3.67 9.81
N LYS A 9 4.68 3.34 8.98
CA LYS A 9 4.87 3.99 7.68
C LYS A 9 3.69 3.68 6.75
N LEU A 10 3.26 2.42 6.69
CA LEU A 10 2.13 2.01 5.86
C LEU A 10 0.82 2.71 6.27
N LEU A 11 0.57 2.85 7.57
CA LEU A 11 -0.61 3.59 8.07
C LEU A 11 -0.57 5.07 7.68
N ARG A 12 0.61 5.73 7.75
CA ARG A 12 0.78 7.11 7.28
C ARG A 12 0.53 7.23 5.78
N VAL A 13 1.07 6.31 4.98
CA VAL A 13 0.87 6.28 3.53
C VAL A 13 -0.59 6.01 3.18
N PHE A 14 -1.28 5.13 3.91
CA PHE A 14 -2.72 4.93 3.77
C PHE A 14 -3.49 6.23 4.01
N ALA A 15 -3.28 6.88 5.16
CA ALA A 15 -3.94 8.15 5.49
C ALA A 15 -3.64 9.25 4.45
N THR A 16 -2.40 9.27 3.94
CA THR A 16 -1.98 10.20 2.87
C THR A 16 -2.71 9.93 1.56
N THR A 17 -2.83 8.66 1.18
CA THR A 17 -3.50 8.25 -0.07
C THR A 17 -5.00 8.50 0.03
N GLU A 18 -5.60 8.28 1.19
CA GLU A 18 -6.99 8.64 1.47
C GLU A 18 -7.23 10.16 1.38
N HIS A 19 -6.31 10.96 1.93
CA HIS A 19 -6.49 12.41 1.99
C HIS A 19 -6.19 13.13 0.67
N PHE A 20 -5.15 12.73 -0.05
CA PHE A 20 -4.67 13.40 -1.26
C PHE A 20 -4.95 12.64 -2.56
N GLY A 21 -5.32 11.36 -2.46
CA GLY A 21 -5.63 10.53 -3.62
C GLY A 21 -7.01 10.78 -4.19
N VAL A 22 -7.33 10.03 -5.25
CA VAL A 22 -8.66 9.98 -5.85
C VAL A 22 -9.31 8.63 -5.55
N VAL A 23 -10.63 8.62 -5.36
CA VAL A 23 -11.38 7.37 -5.22
C VAL A 23 -11.20 6.54 -6.50
N ALA A 24 -10.90 5.26 -6.34
CA ALA A 24 -10.65 4.36 -7.45
C ALA A 24 -11.15 2.94 -7.16
N ASP A 25 -11.58 2.25 -8.21
CA ASP A 25 -11.77 0.80 -8.17
C ASP A 25 -10.38 0.13 -8.18
N THR A 26 -10.08 -0.60 -7.11
CA THR A 26 -8.84 -1.37 -6.95
C THR A 26 -9.15 -2.87 -7.09
N PRO A 27 -8.14 -3.73 -7.28
CA PRO A 27 -8.33 -5.19 -7.27
C PRO A 27 -8.95 -5.74 -5.97
N PHE A 28 -8.95 -4.96 -4.89
CA PHE A 28 -9.46 -5.35 -3.56
C PHE A 28 -10.77 -4.64 -3.18
N GLY A 29 -11.41 -3.95 -4.12
CA GLY A 29 -12.63 -3.18 -3.93
C GLY A 29 -12.42 -1.67 -4.07
N CYS A 30 -13.37 -0.87 -3.59
CA CYS A 30 -13.26 0.58 -3.60
C CYS A 30 -12.14 1.05 -2.65
N GLY A 31 -11.25 1.89 -3.15
CA GLY A 31 -10.16 2.45 -2.39
C GLY A 31 -9.72 3.80 -2.95
N TYR A 32 -8.43 4.08 -2.84
CA TYR A 32 -7.83 5.33 -3.27
C TYR A 32 -6.63 5.06 -4.17
N ARG A 33 -6.41 5.94 -5.15
CA ARG A 33 -5.22 5.93 -5.99
C ARG A 33 -4.48 7.25 -5.85
N LEU A 34 -3.18 7.17 -5.59
CA LEU A 34 -2.29 8.33 -5.53
C LEU A 34 -0.96 7.99 -6.22
N GLN A 35 -0.61 8.73 -7.27
CA GLN A 35 0.68 8.58 -7.98
C GLN A 35 0.98 7.14 -8.46
N GLY A 36 -0.05 6.38 -8.84
CA GLY A 36 0.09 4.99 -9.29
C GLY A 36 0.15 3.96 -8.16
N LEU A 37 0.08 4.39 -6.89
CA LEU A 37 -0.16 3.54 -5.74
C LEU A 37 -1.67 3.41 -5.54
N GLU A 38 -2.14 2.18 -5.48
CA GLU A 38 -3.52 1.85 -5.14
C GLU A 38 -3.57 1.35 -3.70
N VAL A 39 -4.48 1.90 -2.91
CA VAL A 39 -4.66 1.51 -1.52
C VAL A 39 -6.13 1.22 -1.25
N ALA A 40 -6.42 0.05 -0.68
CA ALA A 40 -7.76 -0.36 -0.34
C ALA A 40 -7.79 -1.09 1.00
N VAL A 41 -8.93 -1.03 1.67
CA VAL A 41 -9.17 -1.73 2.93
C VAL A 41 -10.07 -2.93 2.65
N SER A 42 -9.82 -4.06 3.32
CA SER A 42 -10.72 -5.22 3.22
C SER A 42 -12.14 -4.83 3.65
N PHE A 43 -13.14 -5.54 3.11
CA PHE A 43 -14.55 -5.30 3.44
C PHE A 43 -14.87 -5.42 4.94
N PHE A 44 -14.04 -6.13 5.71
CA PHE A 44 -14.16 -6.26 7.16
C PHE A 44 -13.27 -5.28 7.94
N GLY A 45 -12.49 -4.43 7.27
CA GLY A 45 -11.60 -3.48 7.93
C GLY A 45 -10.31 -4.09 8.48
N HIS A 46 -10.07 -5.39 8.28
CA HIS A 46 -8.97 -6.10 8.96
C HIS A 46 -7.62 -5.93 8.26
N HIS A 47 -7.59 -5.65 6.96
CA HIS A 47 -6.36 -5.58 6.18
C HIS A 47 -6.34 -4.34 5.31
N VAL A 48 -5.16 -3.75 5.15
CA VAL A 48 -4.90 -2.68 4.18
C VAL A 48 -4.00 -3.23 3.09
N TYR A 49 -4.44 -3.09 1.85
CA TYR A 49 -3.75 -3.55 0.65
C TYR A 49 -3.11 -2.35 -0.04
N PHE A 50 -1.84 -2.48 -0.41
CA PHE A 50 -1.09 -1.53 -1.22
C PHE A 50 -0.69 -2.24 -2.50
N ALA A 51 -1.08 -1.71 -3.65
CA ALA A 51 -0.87 -2.36 -4.93
C ALA A 51 -0.32 -1.41 -5.99
N SER A 52 0.48 -1.98 -6.88
CA SER A 52 0.92 -1.33 -8.11
C SER A 52 1.31 -2.43 -9.10
N GLY A 53 0.67 -2.45 -10.27
CA GLY A 53 0.83 -3.54 -11.23
C GLY A 53 0.42 -4.88 -10.62
N ASP A 54 1.30 -5.88 -10.70
CA ASP A 54 1.07 -7.22 -10.13
C ASP A 54 1.56 -7.38 -8.67
N ALA A 55 2.19 -6.34 -8.10
CA ALA A 55 2.70 -6.36 -6.73
C ALA A 55 1.62 -5.95 -5.72
N VAL A 56 1.58 -6.66 -4.60
CA VAL A 56 0.61 -6.45 -3.52
C VAL A 56 1.31 -6.62 -2.18
N LEU A 57 1.30 -5.55 -1.38
CA LEU A 57 1.72 -5.55 0.01
C LEU A 57 0.50 -5.46 0.91
N VAL A 58 0.43 -6.32 1.92
CA VAL A 58 -0.68 -6.41 2.87
C VAL A 58 -0.18 -6.02 4.26
N LEU A 59 -0.85 -5.03 4.86
CA LEU A 59 -0.78 -4.75 6.28
C LEU A 59 -1.94 -5.48 6.97
N THR A 60 -1.62 -6.45 7.82
CA THR A 60 -2.61 -7.22 8.57
C THR A 60 -3.12 -6.47 9.81
N GLU A 61 -4.23 -6.94 10.38
CA GLU A 61 -4.81 -6.39 11.62
C GLU A 61 -3.82 -6.43 12.80
N THR A 62 -2.93 -7.43 12.79
CA THR A 62 -1.88 -7.61 13.79
C THR A 62 -0.69 -6.67 13.59
N GLY A 63 -0.75 -5.78 12.59
CA GLY A 63 0.35 -4.87 12.23
C GLY A 63 1.50 -5.57 11.50
N THR A 64 1.31 -6.81 11.03
CA THR A 64 2.33 -7.52 10.26
C THR A 64 2.24 -7.14 8.80
N CYS A 65 3.39 -6.98 8.16
CA CYS A 65 3.47 -6.66 6.74
C CYS A 65 3.92 -7.89 5.96
N LYS A 66 3.23 -8.23 4.87
CA LYS A 66 3.62 -9.33 3.98
C LYS A 66 3.36 -8.98 2.51
N LEU A 67 4.18 -9.51 1.62
CA LEU A 67 3.90 -9.51 0.18
C LEU A 67 2.97 -10.68 -0.13
N GLU A 68 1.85 -10.41 -0.78
CA GLU A 68 0.88 -11.47 -1.14
C GLU A 68 1.45 -12.37 -2.25
N ARG A 69 2.28 -11.81 -3.13
CA ARG A 69 3.03 -12.52 -4.17
C ARG A 69 4.52 -12.22 -4.03
N PRO A 70 5.28 -12.98 -3.20
CA PRO A 70 6.69 -12.69 -2.92
C PRO A 70 7.59 -12.64 -4.17
N ASP A 71 7.23 -13.39 -5.21
CA ASP A 71 8.00 -13.52 -6.46
C ASP A 71 7.57 -12.52 -7.55
N ALA A 72 6.63 -11.61 -7.27
CA ALA A 72 6.21 -10.60 -8.24
C ALA A 72 7.37 -9.65 -8.58
N VAL A 73 7.62 -9.45 -9.87
CA VAL A 73 8.71 -8.61 -10.39
C VAL A 73 8.57 -7.15 -9.91
N ASP A 74 7.33 -6.69 -9.77
CA ASP A 74 6.99 -5.31 -9.39
C ASP A 74 7.16 -5.02 -7.89
N ASN A 75 7.49 -6.02 -7.05
CA ASN A 75 7.57 -5.82 -5.60
C ASN A 75 8.56 -4.73 -5.20
N LEU A 76 9.71 -4.66 -5.87
CA LEU A 76 10.69 -3.61 -5.60
C LEU A 76 10.14 -2.23 -5.94
N TYR A 77 9.43 -2.12 -7.07
CA TYR A 77 8.82 -0.88 -7.52
C TYR A 77 7.73 -0.41 -6.54
N LEU A 78 6.86 -1.31 -6.10
CA LEU A 78 5.84 -1.01 -5.09
C LEU A 78 6.45 -0.44 -3.80
N LEU A 79 7.51 -1.06 -3.30
CA LEU A 79 8.18 -0.60 -2.07
C LEU A 79 8.81 0.79 -2.24
N GLN A 80 9.47 1.03 -3.37
CA GLN A 80 10.01 2.35 -3.71
C GLN A 80 8.91 3.40 -3.85
N LEU A 81 7.76 3.02 -4.41
CA LEU A 81 6.62 3.90 -4.57
C LEU A 81 6.05 4.30 -3.20
N ILE A 82 5.87 3.35 -2.29
CA ILE A 82 5.46 3.60 -0.90
C ILE A 82 6.42 4.57 -0.21
N ASP A 83 7.73 4.35 -0.33
CA ASP A 83 8.74 5.24 0.25
C ASP A 83 8.68 6.65 -0.36
N SER A 84 8.48 6.75 -1.67
CA SER A 84 8.38 8.04 -2.35
C SER A 84 7.15 8.84 -1.92
N VAL A 85 6.01 8.16 -1.69
CA VAL A 85 4.79 8.79 -1.18
C VAL A 85 4.99 9.24 0.26
N ASP A 86 5.58 8.41 1.13
CA ASP A 86 5.90 8.80 2.50
C ASP A 86 6.82 10.04 2.49
N LEU A 87 7.98 9.97 1.86
CA LEU A 87 8.94 11.10 1.84
C LEU A 87 8.35 12.41 1.31
N ARG A 88 7.43 12.33 0.35
CA ARG A 88 6.84 13.52 -0.27
C ARG A 88 5.81 14.24 0.60
N TYR A 89 5.05 13.50 1.40
CA TYR A 89 3.92 14.04 2.16
C TYR A 89 4.11 14.01 3.68
N ASN A 90 5.16 13.33 4.15
CA ASN A 90 5.39 13.01 5.55
C ASN A 90 6.85 13.29 5.98
N PRO A 91 7.38 14.53 5.77
CA PRO A 91 8.77 14.90 6.05
C PRO A 91 9.14 14.81 7.54
#